data_AF-A0A936AM94-F1
#
_entry.id   AF-A0A936AM94-F1
#
_cell.length_a   1.000
_cell.length_b   1.000
_cell.length_c   1.000
_cell.angle_alpha   90.00
_cell.angle_beta   90.00
_cell.angle_gamma   90.00
#
_symmetry.space_group_name_H-M   'P 1'
#
loop_
_entity.id
_entity.type
_entity.pdbx_description
1 polymer ?
#
loop_
_entity_poly.entity_id
_entity_poly.type
_entity_poly.pdbx_seq_one_letter_code
_entity_poly.pdbx_strand_id
1 'polypeptide(L)'
;MSIMEGVLTLAGNEAGKHGYQKITRIKLRIGEFRGVVREALEFAFDAMKGDTAAKEAVLEIETVAIRLECPNCKEIEYIPGDLNLLCPGCGSPVEFAAGREMQVEYVDPGPPPAPPRPAGPPPPAPPPPPPPPPRPPRPPPPPPPRAGRGYGIENQLYSGEREAMHQVNLETNIMELNEEIAAENKEIFLDHNLFTANLMSAPGAGKTTVLEETIRRIKKDYRLGVIEGDLMTTIDADRIAALGVPAFQITTGTVCHLDARMIHNALKSFDIHNLDLLFIENVGNLVCPAEFNLGEDLRVMVYSTVEGEEKPKKYPMMFHEAEAVILNKIDLLPYAGVDLDQLKKNVLEVNPSAIIFPVSCRTGEGLDEWVDWLKSRIEKSRETMSERDRTRSHAHHHA
;
A
#
# COMPACT_ATOMS: atom_id res chain seq x y z
N MET A 1 1.83 8.28 -5.36
CA MET A 1 3.20 8.08 -5.86
C MET A 1 3.86 6.86 -5.22
N SER A 2 3.79 6.66 -3.89
CA SER A 2 4.41 5.49 -3.23
C SER A 2 3.98 4.12 -3.77
N ILE A 3 2.67 3.88 -3.97
CA ILE A 3 2.19 2.58 -4.49
C ILE A 3 2.77 2.29 -5.87
N MET A 4 2.73 3.27 -6.79
CA MET A 4 3.22 3.08 -8.15
C MET A 4 4.75 2.96 -8.23
N GLU A 5 5.45 3.69 -7.38
CA GLU A 5 6.89 3.52 -7.19
C GLU A 5 7.23 2.10 -6.71
N GLY A 6 6.46 1.56 -5.76
CA GLY A 6 6.56 0.19 -5.30
C GLY A 6 6.32 -0.82 -6.42
N VAL A 7 5.28 -0.63 -7.23
CA VAL A 7 4.98 -1.47 -8.41
C VAL A 7 6.15 -1.47 -9.40
N LEU A 8 6.64 -0.29 -9.80
CA LEU A 8 7.73 -0.17 -10.77
C LEU A 8 9.06 -0.73 -10.23
N THR A 9 9.33 -0.52 -8.94
CA THR A 9 10.52 -1.06 -8.26
C THR A 9 10.47 -2.58 -8.24
N LEU A 10 9.33 -3.16 -7.84
CA LEU A 10 9.15 -4.60 -7.78
C LEU A 10 9.25 -5.24 -9.17
N ALA A 11 8.57 -4.66 -10.15
CA ALA A 11 8.63 -5.11 -11.53
C ALA A 11 10.06 -5.02 -12.11
N GLY A 12 10.78 -3.94 -11.81
CA GLY A 12 12.18 -3.75 -12.22
C GLY A 12 13.14 -4.74 -11.55
N ASN A 13 12.98 -4.99 -10.24
CA ASN A 13 13.77 -5.97 -9.50
C ASN A 13 13.58 -7.37 -10.07
N GLU A 14 12.33 -7.76 -10.36
CA GLU A 14 12.06 -9.07 -10.92
C GLU A 14 12.58 -9.23 -12.35
N ALA A 15 12.37 -8.20 -13.19
CA ALA A 15 12.96 -8.18 -14.52
C ALA A 15 14.48 -8.35 -14.46
N GLY A 16 15.15 -7.67 -13.52
CA GLY A 16 16.58 -7.80 -13.27
C GLY A 16 17.01 -9.21 -12.87
N LYS A 17 16.33 -9.85 -11.91
CA LYS A 17 16.62 -11.23 -11.47
C LYS A 17 16.55 -12.23 -12.62
N HIS A 18 15.61 -12.04 -13.54
CA HIS A 18 15.42 -12.91 -14.69
C HIS A 18 16.18 -12.46 -15.96
N GLY A 19 16.98 -11.40 -15.87
CA GLY A 19 17.79 -10.90 -16.98
C GLY A 19 17.01 -10.15 -18.07
N TYR A 20 15.75 -9.80 -17.81
CA TYR A 20 14.94 -9.01 -18.74
C TYR A 20 15.35 -7.54 -18.73
N GLN A 21 15.55 -7.00 -19.92
CA GLN A 21 15.90 -5.60 -20.14
C GLN A 21 14.67 -4.72 -20.38
N LYS A 22 13.50 -5.34 -20.56
CA LYS A 22 12.25 -4.68 -20.92
C LYS A 22 11.07 -5.39 -20.29
N ILE A 23 10.04 -4.61 -19.96
CA ILE A 23 8.73 -5.05 -19.53
C ILE A 23 7.70 -4.50 -20.51
N THR A 24 6.74 -5.33 -20.90
CA THR A 24 5.65 -4.99 -21.83
C THR A 24 4.28 -4.97 -21.18
N ARG A 25 4.07 -5.76 -20.12
CA ARG A 25 2.85 -5.72 -19.31
C ARG A 25 3.14 -5.94 -17.84
N ILE A 26 2.36 -5.29 -17.00
CA ILE A 26 2.33 -5.49 -15.55
C ILE A 26 0.87 -5.66 -15.17
N LYS A 27 0.51 -6.78 -14.54
CA LYS A 27 -0.85 -6.99 -14.03
C LYS A 27 -0.90 -6.80 -12.52
N LEU A 28 -1.79 -5.93 -12.08
CA LEU A 28 -2.09 -5.68 -10.67
C LEU A 28 -3.42 -6.32 -10.29
N ARG A 29 -3.48 -6.90 -9.09
CA ARG A 29 -4.72 -7.30 -8.42
C ARG A 29 -4.94 -6.37 -7.22
N ILE A 30 -6.06 -5.65 -7.25
CA ILE A 30 -6.38 -4.61 -6.26
C ILE A 30 -7.76 -4.88 -5.69
N GLY A 31 -7.81 -5.06 -4.38
CA GLY A 31 -9.06 -5.27 -3.65
C GLY A 31 -9.89 -3.98 -3.53
N GLU A 32 -11.20 -4.09 -3.71
CA GLU A 32 -12.14 -2.96 -3.60
C GLU A 32 -12.06 -2.23 -2.26
N PHE A 33 -11.73 -2.92 -1.17
CA PHE A 33 -11.63 -2.30 0.17
C PHE A 33 -10.50 -1.28 0.27
N ARG A 34 -9.45 -1.41 -0.57
CA ARG A 34 -8.33 -0.45 -0.63
C ARG A 34 -8.76 0.93 -1.12
N GLY A 35 -9.92 1.05 -1.76
CA GLY A 35 -10.46 2.34 -2.19
C GLY A 35 -9.61 3.07 -3.23
N VAL A 36 -8.74 2.36 -3.94
CA VAL A 36 -7.84 2.96 -4.93
C VAL A 36 -8.57 3.21 -6.24
N VAL A 37 -8.47 4.45 -6.73
CA VAL A 37 -9.07 4.86 -8.00
C VAL A 37 -8.18 4.38 -9.16
N ARG A 38 -8.74 3.51 -10.02
CA ARG A 38 -8.04 2.89 -11.16
C ARG A 38 -7.37 3.92 -12.06
N GLU A 39 -8.11 4.95 -12.45
CA GLU A 39 -7.67 6.00 -13.37
C GLU A 39 -6.50 6.79 -12.77
N ALA A 40 -6.46 6.96 -11.44
CA ALA A 40 -5.36 7.61 -10.76
C ALA A 40 -4.08 6.77 -10.78
N LEU A 41 -4.21 5.43 -10.70
CA LEU A 41 -3.08 4.52 -10.85
C LEU A 41 -2.55 4.47 -12.27
N GLU A 42 -3.43 4.37 -13.26
CA GLU A 42 -3.06 4.39 -14.67
C GLU A 42 -2.32 5.69 -15.02
N PHE A 43 -2.86 6.82 -14.58
CA PHE A 43 -2.19 8.12 -14.72
C PHE A 43 -0.82 8.15 -14.04
N ALA A 44 -0.73 7.69 -12.79
CA ALA A 44 0.55 7.64 -12.06
C ALA A 44 1.56 6.72 -12.75
N PHE A 45 1.13 5.58 -13.27
CA PHE A 45 1.98 4.65 -14.00
C PHE A 45 2.56 5.29 -15.26
N ASP A 46 1.72 5.92 -16.07
CA ASP A 46 2.17 6.59 -17.30
C ASP A 46 3.12 7.76 -17.00
N ALA A 47 2.90 8.49 -15.90
CA ALA A 47 3.78 9.56 -15.47
C ALA A 47 5.15 9.05 -14.98
N MET A 48 5.22 7.87 -14.37
CA MET A 48 6.42 7.37 -13.68
C MET A 48 7.23 6.33 -14.48
N LYS A 49 6.64 5.65 -15.47
CA LYS A 49 7.32 4.54 -16.17
C LYS A 49 8.49 4.96 -17.08
N GLY A 50 8.58 6.24 -17.45
CA GLY A 50 9.42 6.75 -18.53
C GLY A 50 10.91 6.39 -18.46
N ASP A 51 11.48 6.34 -17.26
CA ASP A 51 12.90 6.07 -17.01
C ASP A 51 13.16 4.66 -16.44
N THR A 52 12.21 3.74 -16.63
CA THR A 52 12.25 2.37 -16.09
C THR A 52 12.26 1.31 -17.20
N ALA A 53 12.53 0.04 -16.85
CA ALA A 53 12.36 -1.09 -17.77
C ALA A 53 10.92 -1.25 -18.29
N ALA A 54 9.95 -0.62 -17.62
CA ALA A 54 8.53 -0.61 -17.95
C ALA A 54 8.11 0.59 -18.83
N LYS A 55 9.05 1.35 -19.43
CA LYS A 55 8.75 2.53 -20.26
C LYS A 55 7.67 2.30 -21.33
N GLU A 56 7.66 1.13 -21.95
CA GLU A 56 6.68 0.75 -22.98
C GLU A 56 5.61 -0.21 -22.47
N ALA A 57 5.58 -0.46 -21.16
CA ALA A 57 4.64 -1.38 -20.56
C ALA A 57 3.23 -0.78 -20.50
N VAL A 58 2.25 -1.68 -20.53
CA VAL A 58 0.84 -1.42 -20.23
C VAL A 58 0.53 -1.95 -18.83
N LEU A 59 -0.25 -1.19 -18.07
CA LEU A 59 -0.76 -1.61 -16.77
C LEU A 59 -2.13 -2.26 -16.94
N GLU A 60 -2.25 -3.50 -16.48
CA GLU A 60 -3.54 -4.21 -16.38
C GLU A 60 -3.97 -4.21 -14.92
N ILE A 61 -5.21 -3.79 -14.62
CA ILE A 61 -5.74 -3.78 -13.25
C ILE A 61 -6.97 -4.69 -13.17
N GLU A 62 -6.84 -5.75 -12.40
CA GLU A 62 -7.93 -6.59 -11.93
C GLU A 62 -8.43 -6.06 -10.57
N THR A 63 -9.73 -5.78 -10.49
CA THR A 63 -10.37 -5.37 -9.25
C THR A 63 -10.98 -6.59 -8.58
N VAL A 64 -10.61 -6.86 -7.32
CA VAL A 64 -11.12 -7.99 -6.54
C VAL A 64 -12.22 -7.50 -5.61
N ALA A 65 -13.42 -8.04 -5.79
CA ALA A 65 -14.59 -7.63 -5.02
C ALA A 65 -14.47 -8.01 -3.53
N ILE A 66 -15.08 -7.19 -2.66
CA ILE A 66 -15.16 -7.51 -1.23
C ILE A 66 -15.97 -8.78 -1.02
N ARG A 67 -15.37 -9.75 -0.33
CA ARG A 67 -16.08 -10.94 0.18
C ARG A 67 -15.78 -11.09 1.65
N LEU A 68 -16.84 -11.22 2.44
CA LEU A 68 -16.78 -11.32 3.89
C LEU A 68 -17.21 -12.71 4.35
N GLU A 69 -16.53 -13.27 5.34
CA GLU A 69 -16.85 -14.57 5.95
C GLU A 69 -17.16 -14.39 7.44
N CYS A 70 -18.23 -15.02 7.92
CA CYS A 70 -18.55 -15.03 9.35
C CYS A 70 -17.90 -16.25 10.04
N PRO A 71 -17.00 -16.06 11.03
CA PRO A 71 -16.32 -17.18 11.69
C PRO A 71 -17.27 -18.10 12.48
N ASN A 72 -18.44 -17.58 12.88
CA ASN A 72 -19.45 -18.33 13.63
C ASN A 72 -20.43 -19.08 12.71
N CYS A 73 -20.87 -18.45 11.62
CA CYS A 73 -21.85 -19.04 10.71
C CYS A 73 -21.22 -19.88 9.60
N LYS A 74 -19.94 -19.65 9.26
CA LYS A 74 -19.09 -20.36 8.26
C LYS A 74 -19.62 -20.50 6.82
N GLU A 75 -20.88 -20.18 6.58
CA GLU A 75 -21.59 -20.40 5.32
C GLU A 75 -22.03 -19.08 4.64
N ILE A 76 -21.70 -17.94 5.25
CA ILE A 76 -22.12 -16.63 4.74
C ILE A 76 -20.89 -15.95 4.14
N GLU A 77 -20.58 -16.30 2.89
CA GLU A 77 -19.78 -15.46 2.02
C GLU A 77 -20.71 -14.48 1.30
N TYR A 78 -20.54 -13.18 1.51
CA TYR A 78 -21.40 -12.18 0.89
C TYR A 78 -20.65 -10.93 0.43
N ILE A 79 -21.25 -10.25 -0.55
CA ILE A 79 -20.82 -8.96 -1.06
C ILE A 79 -21.66 -7.89 -0.34
N PRO A 80 -21.07 -7.01 0.47
CA PRO A 80 -21.82 -6.00 1.20
C PRO A 80 -22.35 -4.92 0.24
N GLY A 81 -23.65 -4.63 0.31
CA GLY A 81 -24.25 -3.49 -0.41
C GLY A 81 -23.93 -2.14 0.23
N ASP A 82 -24.03 -2.08 1.56
CA ASP A 82 -23.42 -1.07 2.42
C ASP A 82 -22.37 -1.79 3.26
N LEU A 83 -21.15 -1.27 3.36
CA LEU A 83 -20.07 -1.93 4.08
C LEU A 83 -20.37 -2.03 5.58
N ASN A 84 -20.97 -3.15 5.97
CA ASN A 84 -21.30 -3.52 7.34
C ASN A 84 -20.58 -4.84 7.65
N LEU A 85 -19.63 -4.75 8.58
CA LEU A 85 -18.79 -5.85 9.04
C LEU A 85 -19.42 -6.62 10.21
N LEU A 86 -20.73 -6.50 10.40
CA LEU A 86 -21.52 -7.36 11.28
C LEU A 86 -22.28 -8.37 10.44
N CYS A 87 -22.23 -9.63 10.86
CA CYS A 87 -22.93 -10.72 10.21
C CYS A 87 -24.45 -10.47 10.24
N PRO A 88 -25.16 -10.48 9.10
CA PRO A 88 -26.60 -10.26 9.07
C PRO A 88 -27.41 -11.38 9.76
N GLY A 89 -26.81 -12.56 9.93
CA GLY A 89 -27.46 -13.70 10.58
C GLY A 89 -27.35 -13.70 12.12
N CYS A 90 -26.16 -13.45 12.66
CA CYS A 90 -25.90 -13.58 14.11
C CYS A 90 -25.38 -12.29 14.77
N GLY A 91 -25.10 -11.23 14.01
CA GLY A 91 -24.57 -9.96 14.53
C GLY A 91 -23.11 -10.00 14.99
N SER A 92 -22.40 -11.11 14.81
CA SER A 92 -20.96 -11.20 15.13
C SER A 92 -20.10 -10.49 14.09
N PRO A 93 -18.91 -9.96 14.46
CA PRO A 93 -17.96 -9.43 13.49
C PRO A 93 -17.61 -10.45 12.40
N VAL A 94 -17.43 -9.98 11.17
CA VAL A 94 -17.01 -10.79 10.01
C VAL A 94 -15.58 -10.47 9.60
N GLU A 95 -14.94 -11.39 8.89
CA GLU A 95 -13.56 -11.28 8.40
C GLU A 95 -13.54 -11.16 6.87
N PHE A 96 -12.48 -10.59 6.31
CA PHE A 96 -12.32 -10.48 4.85
C PHE A 96 -11.79 -11.80 4.27
N ALA A 97 -12.59 -12.44 3.41
CA ALA A 97 -12.15 -13.54 2.57
C ALA A 97 -11.50 -13.06 1.27
N ALA A 98 -11.91 -11.88 0.76
CA ALA A 98 -11.30 -11.21 -0.40
C ALA A 98 -11.58 -9.69 -0.37
N GLY A 99 -10.86 -8.95 -1.22
CA GLY A 99 -11.07 -7.52 -1.42
C GLY A 99 -10.05 -6.63 -0.70
N ARG A 100 -8.98 -7.20 -0.12
CA ARG A 100 -7.86 -6.47 0.52
C ARG A 100 -6.55 -6.55 -0.27
N GLU A 101 -6.58 -7.13 -1.48
CA GLU A 101 -5.40 -7.41 -2.29
C GLU A 101 -4.70 -6.12 -2.72
N MET A 102 -3.36 -6.17 -2.78
CA MET A 102 -2.50 -5.12 -3.35
C MET A 102 -1.24 -5.80 -3.89
N GLN A 103 -1.36 -6.44 -5.05
CA GLN A 103 -0.35 -7.39 -5.54
C GLN A 103 -0.01 -7.14 -7.01
N VAL A 104 1.27 -7.35 -7.35
CA VAL A 104 1.68 -7.58 -8.74
C VAL A 104 1.50 -9.06 -9.03
N GLU A 105 0.53 -9.40 -9.87
CA GLU A 105 0.23 -10.79 -10.23
C GLU A 105 1.29 -11.34 -11.18
N TYR A 106 1.62 -10.59 -12.24
CA TYR A 106 2.67 -10.98 -13.16
C TYR A 106 3.36 -9.78 -13.82
N VAL A 107 4.57 -10.02 -14.30
CA VAL A 107 5.33 -9.15 -15.20
C VAL A 107 5.61 -9.91 -16.50
N ASP A 108 5.29 -9.29 -17.64
CA ASP A 108 5.50 -9.85 -18.97
C ASP A 108 6.65 -9.10 -19.67
N PRO A 109 7.84 -9.70 -19.84
CA PRO A 109 8.96 -9.10 -20.57
C PRO A 109 8.73 -8.99 -22.08
N GLY A 110 7.62 -9.55 -22.59
CA GLY A 110 7.34 -9.67 -24.01
C GLY A 110 7.91 -10.96 -24.60
N PRO A 111 7.71 -11.20 -25.91
CA PRO A 111 8.24 -12.39 -26.58
C PRO A 111 9.77 -12.38 -26.53
N PRO A 112 10.42 -13.56 -26.43
CA PRO A 112 11.87 -13.66 -26.43
C PRO A 112 12.47 -13.02 -27.69
N PRO A 113 13.70 -12.44 -27.61
CA PRO A 113 14.35 -11.89 -28.78
C PRO A 113 14.45 -12.96 -29.86
N ALA A 114 14.10 -12.60 -31.11
CA ALA A 114 14.20 -13.50 -32.24
C ALA A 114 15.63 -14.07 -32.31
N PRO A 115 15.81 -15.38 -32.56
CA PRO A 115 17.14 -15.95 -32.72
C PRO A 115 17.90 -15.17 -33.79
N PRO A 116 19.22 -14.97 -33.65
CA PRO A 116 20.02 -14.28 -34.64
C PRO A 116 19.75 -14.91 -36.00
N ARG A 117 19.39 -14.09 -37.00
CA ARG A 117 19.20 -14.60 -38.37
C ARG A 117 20.46 -15.38 -38.73
N PRO A 118 20.35 -16.62 -39.22
CA PRO A 118 21.51 -17.33 -39.73
C PRO A 118 22.21 -16.43 -40.74
N ALA A 119 23.53 -16.33 -40.65
CA ALA A 119 24.33 -15.57 -41.59
C ALA A 119 23.83 -15.90 -43.00
N GLY A 120 23.36 -14.88 -43.72
CA GLY A 120 22.95 -15.05 -45.11
C GLY A 120 24.09 -15.71 -45.89
N PRO A 121 23.79 -16.45 -46.97
CA PRO A 121 24.82 -17.07 -47.78
C PRO A 121 25.87 -16.01 -48.16
N PRO A 122 27.17 -16.36 -48.14
CA PRO A 122 28.22 -15.41 -48.47
C PRO A 122 27.91 -14.74 -49.82
N PRO A 123 28.25 -13.45 -49.98
CA PRO A 123 27.98 -12.74 -51.22
C PRO A 123 28.54 -13.55 -52.40
N PRO A 124 27.80 -13.67 -53.52
CA PRO A 124 28.24 -14.45 -54.65
C PRO A 124 29.60 -13.95 -55.14
N ALA A 125 30.47 -14.90 -55.50
CA ALA A 125 31.79 -14.62 -56.04
C ALA A 125 31.69 -13.61 -57.21
N PRO A 126 32.63 -12.64 -57.30
CA PRO A 126 32.62 -11.68 -58.39
C PRO A 126 32.64 -12.40 -59.74
N PRO A 127 31.87 -11.94 -60.74
CA PRO A 127 31.79 -12.60 -62.02
C PRO A 127 33.15 -12.60 -62.74
N PRO A 128 33.48 -13.67 -63.50
CA PRO A 128 34.70 -13.72 -64.30
C PRO A 128 34.68 -12.64 -65.40
N PRO A 129 35.86 -12.17 -65.85
CA PRO A 129 35.95 -11.13 -66.87
C PRO A 129 35.32 -11.58 -68.20
N PRO A 130 34.76 -10.64 -68.99
CA PRO A 130 33.99 -10.96 -70.18
C PRO A 130 34.86 -11.53 -71.31
N PRO A 131 34.36 -12.51 -72.08
CA PRO A 131 35.05 -13.05 -73.26
C PRO A 131 34.97 -12.09 -74.48
N PRO A 132 35.87 -12.24 -75.47
CA PRO A 132 35.95 -11.37 -76.65
C PRO A 132 34.75 -11.51 -77.62
N PRO A 133 34.50 -10.49 -78.47
CA PRO A 133 33.27 -10.36 -79.25
C PRO A 133 33.10 -11.36 -80.41
N PRO A 134 31.84 -11.64 -80.85
CA PRO A 134 31.48 -12.78 -81.71
C PRO A 134 31.54 -12.50 -83.23
N ARG A 135 31.48 -13.57 -84.03
CA ARG A 135 31.25 -13.55 -85.50
C ARG A 135 29.80 -13.93 -85.88
N PRO A 136 29.31 -13.57 -87.09
CA PRO A 136 27.87 -13.55 -87.46
C PRO A 136 27.28 -14.91 -87.89
N PRO A 137 25.94 -14.99 -88.10
CA PRO A 137 25.12 -16.17 -87.76
C PRO A 137 24.71 -17.07 -88.94
N ARG A 138 24.03 -18.20 -88.62
CA ARG A 138 23.16 -18.96 -89.55
C ARG A 138 21.84 -19.40 -88.87
N PRO A 139 20.74 -19.59 -89.64
CA PRO A 139 19.35 -19.62 -89.15
C PRO A 139 18.83 -21.04 -88.78
N PRO A 140 17.60 -21.17 -88.21
CA PRO A 140 17.20 -22.26 -87.31
C PRO A 140 16.29 -23.34 -87.96
N PRO A 141 15.97 -24.42 -87.22
CA PRO A 141 14.76 -25.22 -87.45
C PRO A 141 13.81 -25.34 -86.23
N PRO A 142 12.57 -25.86 -86.43
CA PRO A 142 11.35 -25.51 -85.68
C PRO A 142 10.95 -26.47 -84.52
N PRO A 143 9.91 -26.12 -83.70
CA PRO A 143 9.50 -26.83 -82.47
C PRO A 143 8.36 -27.85 -82.70
N PRO A 144 8.08 -28.83 -81.80
CA PRO A 144 6.92 -28.72 -80.85
C PRO A 144 7.00 -29.72 -79.64
N PRO A 145 5.92 -30.07 -78.87
CA PRO A 145 4.69 -29.36 -78.47
C PRO A 145 4.51 -29.24 -76.92
N ARG A 146 3.45 -28.50 -76.52
CA ARG A 146 2.98 -28.24 -75.14
C ARG A 146 2.08 -29.34 -74.55
N ALA A 147 2.14 -29.50 -73.22
CA ALA A 147 1.03 -29.82 -72.30
C ALA A 147 1.54 -29.57 -70.85
N GLY A 148 0.83 -29.07 -69.84
CA GLY A 148 -0.58 -28.77 -69.64
C GLY A 148 -0.75 -27.83 -68.42
N ARG A 149 -2.00 -27.62 -68.04
CA ARG A 149 -2.60 -26.49 -67.29
C ARG A 149 -2.36 -26.50 -65.77
N GLY A 150 -2.58 -25.35 -65.14
CA GLY A 150 -3.10 -25.27 -63.77
C GLY A 150 -2.88 -23.92 -63.07
N TYR A 151 -3.76 -22.93 -63.32
CA TYR A 151 -3.93 -21.79 -62.43
C TYR A 151 -4.76 -22.25 -61.20
N GLY A 152 -4.24 -22.00 -60.01
CA GLY A 152 -4.93 -22.16 -58.73
C GLY A 152 -4.41 -21.10 -57.76
N ILE A 153 -5.31 -20.23 -57.34
CA ILE A 153 -5.11 -19.04 -56.51
C ILE A 153 -5.42 -19.43 -55.05
N GLU A 154 -4.72 -18.79 -54.10
CA GLU A 154 -5.13 -18.56 -52.70
C GLU A 154 -5.33 -19.77 -51.75
N ASN A 155 -4.45 -19.88 -50.75
CA ASN A 155 -4.82 -19.50 -49.38
C ASN A 155 -3.59 -19.47 -48.46
N GLN A 156 -3.21 -18.25 -48.09
CA GLN A 156 -2.38 -17.95 -46.93
C GLN A 156 -3.14 -18.30 -45.65
N LEU A 157 -2.52 -19.17 -44.85
CA LEU A 157 -2.10 -18.89 -43.46
C LEU A 157 -3.11 -18.17 -42.56
N TYR A 158 -3.56 -18.85 -41.50
CA TYR A 158 -3.51 -18.38 -40.11
C TYR A 158 -3.77 -19.58 -39.19
N SER A 159 -2.79 -20.48 -39.09
CA SER A 159 -2.67 -21.34 -37.92
C SER A 159 -2.00 -20.51 -36.83
N GLY A 160 -2.81 -19.90 -35.96
CA GLY A 160 -2.32 -19.23 -34.76
C GLY A 160 -1.69 -20.25 -33.83
N GLU A 161 -0.37 -20.45 -33.98
CA GLU A 161 0.45 -20.99 -32.91
C GLU A 161 0.33 -20.03 -31.74
N ARG A 162 -0.18 -20.52 -30.61
CA ARG A 162 -0.17 -19.79 -29.35
C ARG A 162 1.29 -19.57 -28.98
N GLU A 163 1.81 -18.36 -29.24
CA GLU A 163 3.07 -17.91 -28.66
C GLU A 163 3.00 -18.12 -27.16
N ALA A 164 3.92 -18.91 -26.61
CA ALA A 164 4.02 -19.12 -25.18
C ALA A 164 4.34 -17.77 -24.52
N MET A 165 3.34 -17.13 -23.92
CA MET A 165 3.53 -15.93 -23.11
C MET A 165 4.48 -16.28 -21.97
N HIS A 166 5.66 -15.66 -21.97
CA HIS A 166 6.67 -15.87 -20.95
C HIS A 166 6.37 -14.95 -19.75
N GLN A 167 5.24 -15.19 -19.08
CA GLN A 167 4.86 -14.44 -17.88
C GLN A 167 5.69 -14.90 -16.68
N VAL A 168 6.26 -13.95 -15.94
CA VAL A 168 6.78 -14.21 -14.59
C VAL A 168 5.65 -13.94 -13.60
N ASN A 169 5.07 -15.01 -13.07
CA ASN A 169 4.08 -14.90 -11.99
C ASN A 169 4.80 -14.53 -10.71
N LEU A 170 4.33 -13.46 -10.08
CA LEU A 170 4.96 -12.86 -8.93
C LEU A 170 4.09 -13.00 -7.67
N GLU A 171 2.77 -12.88 -7.81
CA GLU A 171 1.82 -12.79 -6.68
C GLU A 171 2.38 -12.01 -5.47
N THR A 172 3.21 -10.98 -5.74
CA THR A 172 4.01 -10.34 -4.70
C THR A 172 3.29 -9.12 -4.18
N ASN A 173 3.25 -8.97 -2.86
CA ASN A 173 2.59 -7.86 -2.21
C ASN A 173 3.45 -6.58 -2.34
N ILE A 174 2.86 -5.52 -2.89
CA ILE A 174 3.55 -4.23 -3.08
C ILE A 174 3.96 -3.62 -1.72
N MET A 175 3.25 -3.99 -0.65
CA MET A 175 3.48 -3.49 0.70
C MET A 175 4.53 -4.28 1.49
N GLU A 176 5.07 -5.38 0.94
CA GLU A 176 5.96 -6.30 1.66
C GLU A 176 7.18 -5.60 2.27
N LEU A 177 7.86 -4.75 1.50
CA LEU A 177 9.01 -3.99 2.02
C LEU A 177 8.64 -3.05 3.18
N ASN A 178 7.44 -2.47 3.16
CA ASN A 178 6.98 -1.65 4.28
C ASN A 178 6.72 -2.53 5.51
N GLU A 179 6.10 -3.69 5.34
CA GLU A 179 5.85 -4.64 6.44
C GLU A 179 7.14 -5.20 7.05
N GLU A 180 8.17 -5.48 6.25
CA GLU A 180 9.48 -5.89 6.74
C GLU A 180 10.09 -4.83 7.67
N ILE A 181 10.09 -3.56 7.25
CA ILE A 181 10.64 -2.46 8.05
C ILE A 181 9.74 -2.16 9.26
N ALA A 182 8.42 -2.29 9.12
CA ALA A 182 7.49 -2.14 10.23
C ALA A 182 7.74 -3.21 11.30
N ALA A 183 8.04 -4.45 10.90
CA ALA A 183 8.44 -5.52 11.81
C ALA A 183 9.78 -5.21 12.49
N GLU A 184 10.77 -4.67 11.77
CA GLU A 184 12.03 -4.19 12.37
C GLU A 184 11.80 -3.07 13.39
N ASN A 185 10.97 -2.08 13.06
CA ASN A 185 10.59 -1.01 13.98
C ASN A 185 9.92 -1.58 15.23
N LYS A 186 9.00 -2.55 15.05
CA LYS A 186 8.31 -3.21 16.14
C LYS A 186 9.30 -3.87 17.10
N GLU A 187 10.26 -4.63 16.58
CA GLU A 187 11.29 -5.26 17.43
C GLU A 187 12.13 -4.20 18.17
N ILE A 188 12.49 -3.08 17.52
CA ILE A 188 13.17 -1.97 18.20
C ILE A 188 12.31 -1.43 19.35
N PHE A 189 11.01 -1.20 19.14
CA PHE A 189 10.12 -0.71 20.19
C PHE A 189 10.01 -1.68 21.36
N LEU A 190 9.86 -2.98 21.06
CA LEU A 190 9.77 -4.03 22.06
C LEU A 190 11.07 -4.14 22.88
N ASP A 191 12.23 -4.17 22.23
CA ASP A 191 13.54 -4.26 22.89
C ASP A 191 13.82 -3.07 23.83
N HIS A 192 13.16 -1.93 23.59
CA HIS A 192 13.30 -0.71 24.40
C HIS A 192 12.14 -0.49 25.37
N ASN A 193 11.17 -1.40 25.45
CA ASN A 193 9.91 -1.22 26.21
C ASN A 193 9.19 0.10 25.87
N LEU A 194 9.29 0.53 24.61
CA LEU A 194 8.72 1.77 24.11
C LEU A 194 7.32 1.51 23.55
N PHE A 195 6.27 2.00 24.20
CA PHE A 195 4.92 1.94 23.64
C PHE A 195 4.78 2.98 22.51
N THR A 196 4.11 2.64 21.43
CA THR A 196 4.01 3.50 20.24
C THR A 196 2.57 3.67 19.78
N ALA A 197 2.14 4.91 19.54
CA ALA A 197 0.77 5.23 19.13
C ALA A 197 0.75 6.11 17.88
N ASN A 198 0.15 5.61 16.80
CA ASN A 198 -0.02 6.30 15.52
C ASN A 198 -1.36 7.03 15.49
N LEU A 199 -1.34 8.36 15.43
CA LEU A 199 -2.51 9.23 15.34
C LEU A 199 -2.77 9.61 13.88
N MET A 200 -3.91 9.17 13.36
CA MET A 200 -4.35 9.41 11.99
C MET A 200 -5.61 10.29 11.98
N SER A 201 -5.81 11.11 10.94
CA SER A 201 -7.00 11.96 10.84
C SER A 201 -7.16 12.62 9.48
N ALA A 202 -8.30 13.28 9.24
CA ALA A 202 -8.39 14.35 8.24
C ALA A 202 -7.60 15.61 8.67
N PRO A 203 -7.20 16.50 7.74
CA PRO A 203 -6.70 17.82 8.09
C PRO A 203 -7.68 18.58 8.99
N GLY A 204 -7.18 19.18 10.06
CA GLY A 204 -7.99 20.01 10.97
C GLY A 204 -8.91 19.24 11.92
N ALA A 205 -8.86 17.90 11.98
CA ALA A 205 -9.61 17.12 12.97
C ALA A 205 -9.19 17.41 14.42
N GLY A 206 -7.96 17.89 14.61
CA GLY A 206 -7.41 18.33 15.89
C GLY A 206 -6.42 17.36 16.52
N LYS A 207 -5.68 16.56 15.73
CA LYS A 207 -4.64 15.64 16.22
C LYS A 207 -3.67 16.30 17.18
N THR A 208 -3.00 17.36 16.73
CA THR A 208 -2.04 18.08 17.57
C THR A 208 -2.66 18.60 18.85
N THR A 209 -3.92 19.06 18.83
CA THR A 209 -4.61 19.54 20.04
C THR A 209 -4.99 18.40 20.99
N VAL A 210 -5.45 17.26 20.46
CA VAL A 210 -5.65 16.04 21.25
C VAL A 210 -4.33 15.59 21.88
N LEU A 211 -3.24 15.67 21.12
CA LEU A 211 -1.91 15.29 21.57
C LEU A 211 -1.38 16.23 22.65
N GLU A 212 -1.52 17.55 22.47
CA GLU A 212 -1.17 18.56 23.48
C GLU A 212 -1.91 18.29 24.81
N GLU A 213 -3.22 18.08 24.74
CA GLU A 213 -4.05 17.83 25.93
C GLU A 213 -3.76 16.47 26.60
N THR A 214 -3.43 15.45 25.80
CA THR A 214 -2.98 14.14 26.28
C THR A 214 -1.63 14.29 27.00
N ILE A 215 -0.64 14.94 26.38
CA ILE A 215 0.68 15.18 26.95
C ILE A 215 0.58 15.93 28.28
N ARG A 216 -0.22 17.00 28.36
CA ARG A 216 -0.41 17.76 29.61
C ARG A 216 -0.88 16.89 30.78
N ARG A 217 -1.70 15.86 30.50
CA ARG A 217 -2.26 14.96 31.51
C ARG A 217 -1.33 13.83 31.92
N ILE A 218 -0.45 13.36 31.02
CA ILE A 218 0.33 12.14 31.26
C ILE A 218 1.84 12.36 31.39
N LYS A 219 2.39 13.52 31.02
CA LYS A 219 3.85 13.76 31.01
C LYS A 219 4.55 13.71 32.37
N LYS A 220 3.78 13.69 33.47
CA LYS A 220 4.34 13.49 34.82
C LYS A 220 4.51 12.01 35.15
N ASP A 221 3.77 11.14 34.48
CA ASP A 221 3.71 9.71 34.73
C ASP A 221 4.61 8.94 33.73
N TYR A 222 4.83 9.49 32.54
CA TYR A 222 5.57 8.85 31.45
C TYR A 222 6.58 9.80 30.80
N ARG A 223 7.72 9.26 30.34
CA ARG A 223 8.68 9.94 29.48
C ARG A 223 8.22 9.79 28.03
N LEU A 224 7.96 10.91 27.37
CA LEU A 224 7.26 10.94 26.08
C LEU A 224 8.20 11.43 24.97
N GLY A 225 7.95 10.99 23.73
CA GLY A 225 8.47 11.61 22.51
C GLY A 225 7.36 11.73 21.47
N VAL A 226 7.53 12.63 20.50
CA VAL A 226 6.58 12.80 19.39
C VAL A 226 7.30 12.89 18.05
N ILE A 227 6.89 12.08 17.09
CA ILE A 227 7.21 12.25 15.67
C ILE A 227 6.04 12.97 15.01
N GLU A 228 6.31 14.09 14.35
CA GLU A 228 5.33 14.89 13.63
C GLU A 228 5.50 14.71 12.12
N GLY A 229 4.45 14.24 11.44
CA GLY A 229 4.40 14.10 9.98
C GLY A 229 3.56 15.20 9.35
N ASP A 230 4.21 16.13 8.65
CA ASP A 230 3.54 17.20 7.91
C ASP A 230 4.21 17.42 6.54
N LEU A 231 3.48 18.03 5.61
CA LEU A 231 3.94 18.25 4.24
C LEU A 231 5.12 19.22 4.18
N MET A 232 5.10 20.31 4.97
CA MET A 232 6.03 21.43 4.77
C MET A 232 6.47 22.19 6.02
N THR A 233 5.67 22.23 7.10
CA THR A 233 5.93 23.16 8.22
C THR A 233 6.40 22.44 9.48
N THR A 234 6.97 23.18 10.43
CA THR A 234 7.34 22.68 11.77
C THR A 234 6.32 23.10 12.84
N ILE A 235 5.18 23.69 12.44
CA ILE A 235 4.25 24.36 13.35
C ILE A 235 3.80 23.42 14.48
N ASP A 236 3.48 22.18 14.14
CA ASP A 236 3.00 21.21 15.13
C ASP A 236 4.14 20.66 16.00
N ALA A 237 5.32 20.41 15.43
CA ALA A 237 6.52 20.06 16.20
C ALA A 237 6.92 21.14 17.22
N ASP A 238 6.85 22.42 16.82
CA ASP A 238 7.16 23.55 17.70
C ASP A 238 6.15 23.68 18.86
N ARG A 239 4.87 23.42 18.56
CA ARG A 239 3.79 23.40 19.57
C ARG A 239 3.99 22.29 20.60
N ILE A 240 4.35 21.09 20.17
CA ILE A 240 4.63 19.97 21.07
C ILE A 240 5.91 20.23 21.89
N ALA A 241 6.98 20.71 21.25
CA ALA A 241 8.23 21.02 21.94
C ALA A 241 8.02 22.05 23.06
N ALA A 242 7.13 23.02 22.88
CA ALA A 242 6.76 24.00 23.90
C ALA A 242 6.14 23.39 25.17
N LEU A 243 5.70 22.13 25.14
CA LEU A 243 5.23 21.39 26.32
C LEU A 243 6.36 20.76 27.15
N GLY A 244 7.61 20.85 26.68
CA GLY A 244 8.79 20.27 27.31
C GLY A 244 8.99 18.80 26.96
N VAL A 245 8.51 18.35 25.80
CA VAL A 245 8.63 16.97 25.30
C VAL A 245 9.48 16.97 24.02
N PRO A 246 10.40 16.00 23.83
CA PRO A 246 11.11 15.82 22.56
C PRO A 246 10.14 15.65 21.38
N ALA A 247 10.28 16.49 20.36
CA ALA A 247 9.51 16.44 19.13
C ALA A 247 10.44 16.41 17.91
N PHE A 248 10.14 15.57 16.92
CA PHE A 248 10.91 15.46 15.68
C PHE A 248 10.00 15.59 14.46
N GLN A 249 10.27 16.57 13.61
CA GLN A 249 9.53 16.79 12.38
C GLN A 249 10.04 15.88 11.25
N ILE A 250 9.12 15.20 10.60
CA ILE A 250 9.30 14.59 9.28
C ILE A 250 8.56 15.46 8.26
N THR A 251 9.29 16.04 7.31
CA THR A 251 8.71 16.75 6.17
C THR A 251 8.50 15.77 5.04
N THR A 252 7.24 15.43 4.74
CA THR A 252 6.90 14.42 3.72
C THR A 252 6.93 14.99 2.30
N GLY A 253 7.00 16.32 2.16
CA GLY A 253 7.01 17.01 0.88
C GLY A 253 5.69 16.83 0.13
N THR A 254 5.65 15.89 -0.82
CA THR A 254 4.46 15.54 -1.59
C THR A 254 3.82 14.22 -1.16
N VAL A 255 4.41 13.50 -0.21
CA VAL A 255 3.89 12.20 0.26
C VAL A 255 2.76 12.44 1.28
N CYS A 256 1.65 11.72 1.10
CA CYS A 256 0.39 11.91 1.83
C CYS A 256 0.26 11.12 3.14
N HIS A 257 1.32 10.44 3.58
CA HIS A 257 1.36 9.56 4.75
C HIS A 257 2.82 9.44 5.24
N LEU A 258 2.99 8.90 6.44
CA LEU A 258 4.25 8.33 6.92
C LEU A 258 4.30 6.84 6.60
N ASP A 259 5.51 6.34 6.31
CA ASP A 259 5.79 4.91 6.13
C ASP A 259 6.77 4.39 7.20
N ALA A 260 6.95 3.07 7.29
CA ALA A 260 7.82 2.46 8.29
C ALA A 260 9.27 2.94 8.20
N ARG A 261 9.78 3.22 6.99
CA ARG A 261 11.16 3.69 6.78
C ARG A 261 11.37 5.10 7.32
N MET A 262 10.38 5.97 7.14
CA MET A 262 10.39 7.32 7.71
C MET A 262 10.48 7.26 9.24
N ILE A 263 9.69 6.39 9.87
CA ILE A 263 9.74 6.18 11.32
C ILE A 263 11.09 5.62 11.73
N HIS A 264 11.56 4.55 11.08
CA HIS A 264 12.86 3.93 11.37
C HIS A 264 14.00 4.96 11.40
N ASN A 265 14.01 5.88 10.43
CA ASN A 265 15.02 6.92 10.37
C ASN A 265 14.84 8.00 11.45
N ALA A 266 13.60 8.38 11.77
CA ALA A 266 13.30 9.36 12.81
C ALA A 266 13.70 8.88 14.21
N LEU A 267 13.70 7.57 14.48
CA LEU A 267 14.13 7.02 15.78
C LEU A 267 15.57 7.42 16.15
N LYS A 268 16.44 7.66 15.17
CA LYS A 268 17.83 8.09 15.39
C LYS A 268 17.94 9.48 16.04
N SER A 269 16.85 10.25 16.04
CA SER A 269 16.77 11.57 16.65
C SER A 269 16.32 11.54 18.12
N PHE A 270 16.00 10.37 18.66
CA PHE A 270 15.53 10.19 20.04
C PHE A 270 16.50 9.33 20.86
N ASP A 271 16.60 9.64 22.16
CA ASP A 271 17.14 8.70 23.15
C ASP A 271 16.03 7.71 23.54
N ILE A 272 15.79 6.72 22.68
CA ILE A 272 14.68 5.76 22.83
C ILE A 272 14.80 4.89 24.09
N HIS A 273 16.00 4.76 24.68
CA HIS A 273 16.19 4.07 25.96
C HIS A 273 15.54 4.81 27.15
N ASN A 274 15.33 6.12 26.99
CA ASN A 274 14.78 6.98 28.03
C ASN A 274 13.33 7.41 27.75
N LEU A 275 12.64 6.73 26.84
CA LEU A 275 11.23 6.96 26.53
C LEU A 275 10.37 5.78 26.97
N ASP A 276 9.16 6.09 27.40
CA ASP A 276 8.12 5.12 27.74
C ASP A 276 7.03 5.06 26.67
N LEU A 277 6.79 6.19 26.00
CA LEU A 277 5.76 6.35 24.97
C LEU A 277 6.26 7.26 23.85
N LEU A 278 6.06 6.83 22.61
CA LEU A 278 6.29 7.60 21.40
C LEU A 278 4.97 7.77 20.65
N PHE A 279 4.52 9.01 20.51
CA PHE A 279 3.43 9.32 19.59
C PHE A 279 3.98 9.56 18.18
N ILE A 280 3.23 9.10 17.19
CA ILE A 280 3.47 9.36 15.77
C ILE A 280 2.23 10.10 15.26
N GLU A 281 2.31 11.41 15.11
CA GLU A 281 1.26 12.19 14.45
C GLU A 281 1.43 12.06 12.94
N ASN A 282 0.54 11.31 12.29
CA ASN A 282 0.60 11.06 10.85
C ASN A 282 0.11 12.27 10.05
N VAL A 283 0.34 12.26 8.74
CA VAL A 283 -0.17 13.31 7.84
C VAL A 283 -1.70 13.34 7.89
N GLY A 284 -2.28 14.54 7.88
CA GLY A 284 -3.74 14.71 7.79
C GLY A 284 -4.29 14.19 6.45
N ASN A 285 -4.75 12.94 6.42
CA ASN A 285 -5.37 12.29 5.28
C ASN A 285 -6.25 11.10 5.75
N LEU A 286 -7.43 10.91 5.15
CA LEU A 286 -8.38 9.83 5.49
C LEU A 286 -8.21 8.55 4.65
N VAL A 287 -7.21 8.49 3.78
CA VAL A 287 -7.01 7.41 2.82
C VAL A 287 -5.63 6.81 3.00
N CYS A 288 -4.58 7.54 2.61
CA CYS A 288 -3.23 6.98 2.52
C CYS A 288 -2.72 6.35 3.83
N PRO A 289 -2.85 6.98 5.02
CA PRO A 289 -2.22 6.46 6.23
C PRO A 289 -2.73 5.07 6.66
N ALA A 290 -3.96 4.72 6.31
CA ALA A 290 -4.56 3.45 6.71
C ALA A 290 -3.87 2.23 6.06
N GLU A 291 -3.15 2.42 4.95
CA GLU A 291 -2.48 1.34 4.23
C GLU A 291 -1.11 0.99 4.79
N PHE A 292 -0.47 1.89 5.55
CA PHE A 292 0.94 1.76 5.92
C PHE A 292 1.10 1.42 7.40
N ASN A 293 1.58 0.20 7.66
CA ASN A 293 2.06 -0.20 8.96
C ASN A 293 3.39 0.49 9.29
N LEU A 294 3.52 1.06 10.48
CA LEU A 294 4.73 1.73 10.95
C LEU A 294 5.48 0.89 11.99
N GLY A 295 4.88 -0.21 12.45
CA GLY A 295 5.35 -1.02 13.57
C GLY A 295 4.73 -0.61 14.91
N GLU A 296 3.70 0.24 14.89
CA GLU A 296 3.08 0.79 16.10
C GLU A 296 2.38 -0.26 16.99
N ASP A 297 2.16 0.07 18.26
CA ASP A 297 1.34 -0.73 19.18
C ASP A 297 -0.15 -0.39 19.08
N LEU A 298 -0.45 0.84 18.68
CA LEU A 298 -1.80 1.38 18.73
C LEU A 298 -2.07 2.32 17.55
N ARG A 299 -3.14 2.03 16.81
CA ARG A 299 -3.70 2.96 15.80
C ARG A 299 -4.89 3.73 16.37
N VAL A 300 -4.79 5.06 16.34
CA VAL A 300 -5.80 5.98 16.86
C VAL A 300 -6.30 6.87 15.73
N MET A 301 -7.60 6.84 15.47
CA MET A 301 -8.24 7.75 14.53
C MET A 301 -8.80 8.96 15.29
N VAL A 302 -8.29 10.15 15.02
CA VAL A 302 -8.87 11.41 15.49
C VAL A 302 -9.83 11.91 14.42
N TYR A 303 -11.11 12.00 14.77
CA TYR A 303 -12.17 12.37 13.85
C TYR A 303 -12.95 13.56 14.40
N SER A 304 -13.14 14.60 13.60
CA SER A 304 -13.88 15.78 14.04
C SER A 304 -15.37 15.62 13.73
N THR A 305 -16.25 15.86 14.72
CA THR A 305 -17.70 15.77 14.55
C THR A 305 -18.23 16.62 13.38
N VAL A 306 -17.61 17.77 13.08
CA VAL A 306 -18.02 18.63 11.96
C VAL A 306 -17.69 18.09 10.56
N GLU A 307 -17.05 16.92 10.44
CA GLU A 307 -16.76 16.29 9.15
C GLU A 307 -17.97 15.52 8.57
N GLY A 308 -19.00 15.25 9.39
CA GLY A 308 -20.22 14.55 9.00
C GLY A 308 -20.34 13.15 9.62
N GLU A 309 -21.54 12.58 9.69
CA GLU A 309 -21.73 11.24 10.27
C GLU A 309 -21.47 10.10 9.26
N GLU A 310 -21.44 10.39 7.96
CA GLU A 310 -21.38 9.39 6.90
C GLU A 310 -19.95 8.98 6.50
N LYS A 311 -18.94 9.73 6.96
CA LYS A 311 -17.54 9.50 6.60
C LYS A 311 -16.99 8.13 6.97
N PRO A 312 -17.37 7.49 8.10
CA PRO A 312 -16.95 6.12 8.37
C PRO A 312 -17.28 5.15 7.23
N LYS A 313 -18.44 5.31 6.59
CA LYS A 313 -18.83 4.47 5.44
C LYS A 313 -18.13 4.86 4.14
N LYS A 314 -17.72 6.13 4.00
CA LYS A 314 -16.99 6.63 2.81
C LYS A 314 -15.49 6.34 2.86
N TYR A 315 -14.91 6.25 4.06
CA TYR A 315 -13.48 6.01 4.29
C TYR A 315 -13.27 4.79 5.18
N PRO A 316 -13.88 3.64 4.86
CA PRO A 316 -14.04 2.56 5.83
C PRO A 316 -12.72 1.94 6.27
N MET A 317 -11.71 1.87 5.39
CA MET A 317 -10.39 1.36 5.73
C MET A 317 -9.77 2.13 6.90
N MET A 318 -9.84 3.47 6.90
CA MET A 318 -9.27 4.28 7.98
C MET A 318 -9.89 3.96 9.35
N PHE A 319 -11.21 3.76 9.39
CA PHE A 319 -11.90 3.42 10.64
C PHE A 319 -11.73 1.95 11.02
N HIS A 320 -11.63 1.06 10.03
CA HIS A 320 -11.39 -0.37 10.23
C HIS A 320 -10.03 -0.65 10.86
N GLU A 321 -8.99 0.08 10.43
CA GLU A 321 -7.63 -0.12 10.90
C GLU A 321 -7.36 0.52 12.28
N ALA A 322 -8.28 1.32 12.81
CA ALA A 322 -8.13 2.00 14.10
C ALA A 322 -8.62 1.12 15.27
N GLU A 323 -7.84 1.02 16.34
CA GLU A 323 -8.29 0.38 17.58
C GLU A 323 -9.15 1.33 18.43
N ALA A 324 -8.80 2.62 18.39
CA ALA A 324 -9.51 3.69 19.08
C ALA A 324 -9.91 4.80 18.12
N VAL A 325 -11.13 5.32 18.27
CA VAL A 325 -11.65 6.45 17.51
C VAL A 325 -12.03 7.59 18.47
N ILE A 326 -11.28 8.68 18.41
CA ILE A 326 -11.52 9.89 19.17
C ILE A 326 -12.45 10.80 18.35
N LEU A 327 -13.71 10.92 18.75
CA LEU A 327 -14.68 11.83 18.15
C LEU A 327 -14.52 13.21 18.80
N ASN A 328 -13.63 14.02 18.26
CA ASN A 328 -13.28 15.34 18.77
C ASN A 328 -14.30 16.42 18.36
N LYS A 329 -14.30 17.53 19.12
CA LYS A 329 -15.15 18.71 18.93
C LYS A 329 -16.63 18.45 19.20
N ILE A 330 -16.95 17.62 20.19
CA ILE A 330 -18.36 17.40 20.59
C ILE A 330 -19.05 18.70 21.07
N ASP A 331 -18.28 19.71 21.48
CA ASP A 331 -18.78 21.05 21.80
C ASP A 331 -19.43 21.77 20.60
N LEU A 332 -19.16 21.31 19.38
CA LEU A 332 -19.72 21.88 18.15
C LEU A 332 -20.97 21.15 17.64
N LEU A 333 -21.40 20.06 18.29
CA LEU A 333 -22.61 19.30 17.88
C LEU A 333 -23.86 20.17 17.71
N PRO A 334 -24.14 21.19 18.55
CA PRO A 334 -25.29 22.08 18.36
C PRO A 334 -25.29 22.87 17.04
N TYR A 335 -24.15 22.94 16.34
CA TYR A 335 -23.97 23.69 15.10
C TYR A 335 -23.66 22.80 13.90
N ALA A 336 -23.25 21.56 14.12
CA ALA A 336 -22.72 20.66 13.09
C ALA A 336 -23.81 19.94 12.28
N GLY A 337 -25.03 19.80 12.84
CA GLY A 337 -26.09 19.01 12.21
C GLY A 337 -25.76 17.51 12.15
N VAL A 338 -24.98 17.02 13.11
CA VAL A 338 -24.49 15.64 13.19
C VAL A 338 -25.11 14.94 14.39
N ASP A 339 -25.66 13.75 14.17
CA ASP A 339 -26.11 12.86 15.24
C ASP A 339 -24.92 12.01 15.71
N LEU A 340 -24.48 12.25 16.94
CA LEU A 340 -23.34 11.55 17.52
C LEU A 340 -23.56 10.04 17.63
N ASP A 341 -24.80 9.59 17.89
CA ASP A 341 -25.10 8.18 18.04
C ASP A 341 -25.17 7.49 16.68
N GLN A 342 -25.66 8.18 15.64
CA GLN A 342 -25.59 7.70 14.27
C GLN A 342 -24.14 7.63 13.76
N LEU A 343 -23.29 8.60 14.11
CA LEU A 343 -21.86 8.56 13.81
C LEU A 343 -21.17 7.37 14.50
N LYS A 344 -21.40 7.16 15.80
CA LYS A 344 -20.88 5.98 16.53
C LYS A 344 -21.32 4.67 15.87
N LYS A 345 -22.60 4.57 15.50
CA LYS A 345 -23.12 3.40 14.79
C LYS A 345 -22.40 3.17 13.47
N ASN A 346 -22.19 4.22 12.67
CA ASN A 346 -21.48 4.11 11.40
C ASN A 346 -20.02 3.66 11.59
N VAL A 347 -19.34 4.09 12.66
CA VAL A 347 -18.01 3.60 13.03
C VAL A 347 -18.06 2.11 13.37
N LEU A 348 -19.00 1.68 14.22
CA LEU A 348 -19.10 0.28 14.65
C LEU A 348 -19.53 -0.68 13.53
N GLU A 349 -20.28 -0.20 12.54
CA GLU A 349 -20.60 -1.00 11.35
C GLU A 349 -19.36 -1.29 10.49
N VAL A 350 -18.38 -0.38 10.43
CA VAL A 350 -17.12 -0.61 9.69
C VAL A 350 -15.98 -1.15 10.56
N ASN A 351 -16.12 -1.05 11.88
CA ASN A 351 -15.19 -1.61 12.85
C ASN A 351 -15.92 -2.00 14.16
N PRO A 352 -16.41 -3.24 14.25
CA PRO A 352 -17.15 -3.72 15.42
C PRO A 352 -16.35 -3.71 16.73
N SER A 353 -15.02 -3.68 16.65
CA SER A 353 -14.11 -3.72 17.80
C SER A 353 -13.59 -2.34 18.24
N ALA A 354 -13.87 -1.28 17.47
CA ALA A 354 -13.37 0.06 17.76
C ALA A 354 -13.87 0.56 19.12
N ILE A 355 -12.95 1.14 19.90
CA ILE A 355 -13.30 1.83 21.14
C ILE A 355 -13.46 3.32 20.83
N ILE A 356 -14.60 3.89 21.17
CA ILE A 356 -14.97 5.25 20.78
C ILE A 356 -14.92 6.19 21.97
N PHE A 357 -14.21 7.32 21.82
CA PHE A 357 -14.08 8.37 22.82
C PHE A 357 -14.65 9.68 22.29
N PRO A 358 -15.88 10.08 22.68
CA PRO A 358 -16.39 11.42 22.41
C PRO A 358 -15.64 12.43 23.28
N VAL A 359 -14.96 13.39 22.66
CA VAL A 359 -14.16 14.38 23.38
C VAL A 359 -14.35 15.81 22.87
N SER A 360 -14.11 16.77 23.75
CA SER A 360 -13.84 18.16 23.36
C SER A 360 -12.52 18.61 23.98
N CYS A 361 -11.52 18.83 23.14
CA CYS A 361 -10.27 19.43 23.60
C CYS A 361 -10.45 20.87 24.07
N ARG A 362 -11.55 21.53 23.69
CA ARG A 362 -11.85 22.91 24.10
C ARG A 362 -12.39 22.95 25.54
N THR A 363 -13.30 22.05 25.90
CA THR A 363 -13.93 22.05 27.22
C THR A 363 -13.25 21.11 28.21
N GLY A 364 -12.46 20.15 27.73
CA GLY A 364 -11.88 19.09 28.54
C GLY A 364 -12.74 17.82 28.61
N GLU A 365 -13.97 17.85 28.10
CA GLU A 365 -14.91 16.74 28.18
C GLU A 365 -14.38 15.48 27.48
N GLY A 366 -14.53 14.32 28.13
CA GLY A 366 -14.15 13.00 27.61
C GLY A 366 -12.64 12.71 27.55
N LEU A 367 -11.77 13.72 27.75
CA LEU A 367 -10.32 13.52 27.64
C LEU A 367 -9.74 12.63 28.74
N ASP A 368 -10.33 12.65 29.94
CA ASP A 368 -9.84 11.83 31.05
C ASP A 368 -10.12 10.34 30.80
N GLU A 369 -11.29 9.99 30.24
CA GLU A 369 -11.62 8.60 29.83
C GLU A 369 -10.66 8.09 28.76
N TRP A 370 -10.34 8.92 27.76
CA TRP A 370 -9.34 8.62 26.74
C TRP A 370 -7.96 8.36 27.35
N VAL A 371 -7.51 9.27 28.23
CA VAL A 371 -6.19 9.19 28.85
C VAL A 371 -6.07 7.97 29.75
N ASP A 372 -7.08 7.68 30.57
CA ASP A 372 -7.08 6.54 31.47
C ASP A 372 -7.05 5.22 30.69
N TRP A 373 -7.80 5.15 29.59
CA TRP A 373 -7.73 4.00 28.69
C TRP A 373 -6.34 3.85 28.06
N LEU A 374 -5.74 4.93 27.56
CA LEU A 374 -4.39 4.90 26.99
C LEU A 374 -3.35 4.42 28.03
N LYS A 375 -3.42 4.92 29.27
CA LYS A 375 -2.55 4.45 30.37
C LYS A 375 -2.70 2.96 30.60
N SER A 376 -3.92 2.44 30.61
CA SER A 376 -4.17 0.99 30.77
C SER A 376 -3.52 0.16 29.65
N ARG A 377 -3.48 0.68 28.41
CA ARG A 377 -2.83 0.00 27.28
C ARG A 377 -1.31 -0.02 27.44
N ILE A 378 -0.73 1.09 27.88
CA ILE A 378 0.71 1.21 28.14
C ILE A 378 1.13 0.22 29.24
N GLU A 379 0.42 0.19 30.37
CA GLU A 379 0.75 -0.72 31.48
C GLU A 379 0.58 -2.19 31.08
N LYS A 380 -0.48 -2.55 30.35
CA LYS A 380 -0.67 -3.92 29.85
C LYS A 380 0.45 -4.36 28.90
N SER A 381 0.96 -3.46 28.07
CA SER A 381 2.10 -3.75 27.19
C SER A 381 3.36 -4.04 28.01
N ARG A 382 3.64 -3.20 29.03
CA ARG A 382 4.78 -3.39 29.95
C ARG A 382 4.71 -4.72 30.71
N GLU A 383 3.54 -5.13 31.18
CA GLU A 383 3.34 -6.43 31.84
C GLU A 383 3.70 -7.59 30.90
N THR A 384 3.20 -7.54 29.66
CA THR A 384 3.46 -8.55 28.64
C THR A 384 4.96 -8.65 28.28
N MET A 385 5.66 -7.51 28.26
CA MET A 385 7.11 -7.46 28.02
C MET A 385 7.92 -8.08 29.18
N SER A 386 7.56 -7.74 30.42
CA SER A 386 8.19 -8.32 31.61
C SER A 386 8.08 -9.85 31.64
N GLU A 387 6.97 -10.43 31.16
CA GLU A 387 6.82 -11.88 31.04
C GLU A 387 7.74 -12.47 29.96
N ARG A 388 7.84 -11.83 28.79
CA ARG A 388 8.77 -12.24 27.72
C ARG A 388 10.22 -12.27 28.18
N ASP A 389 10.70 -11.23 28.86
CA ASP A 389 12.09 -11.15 29.35
C ASP A 389 12.42 -12.23 30.39
N ARG A 390 11.47 -12.54 31.29
CA ARG A 390 11.61 -13.66 32.23
C ARG A 390 11.73 -15.00 31.51
N THR A 391 11.03 -15.16 30.39
CA THR A 391 11.03 -16.41 29.62
C THR A 391 12.31 -16.57 28.79
N ARG A 392 12.79 -15.49 28.16
CA ARG A 392 14.08 -15.44 27.43
C ARG A 392 15.29 -15.69 28.36
N SER A 393 15.29 -15.10 29.55
CA SER A 393 16.37 -15.33 30.53
C SER A 393 16.44 -16.77 31.07
N HIS A 394 15.31 -17.46 31.20
CA HIS A 394 15.28 -18.89 31.58
C HIS A 394 15.77 -19.81 30.45
N ALA A 395 15.50 -19.47 29.18
CA ALA A 395 15.96 -20.28 28.04
C ALA A 395 17.49 -20.24 27.86
N HIS A 396 18.14 -19.12 28.20
CA HIS A 396 19.61 -18.98 28.12
C HIS A 396 20.39 -19.62 29.27
N HIS A 397 19.73 -20.07 30.35
CA HIS A 397 20.39 -20.78 31.46
C HIS A 397 20.33 -22.31 31.33
N HIS A 398 19.68 -22.83 30.29
CA HIS A 398 19.55 -24.27 30.02
C HIS A 398 20.14 -24.72 28.67
N ALA A 399 20.90 -23.85 27.97
CA ALA A 399 21.57 -24.15 26.71
C ALA A 399 23.08 -24.36 26.90
#